data_AF-A0A2P8EGD3-F1
#
_entry.id   AF-A0A2P8EGD3-F1
#
_cell.length_a   1.000
_cell.length_b   1.000
_cell.length_c   1.000
_cell.angle_alpha   90.00
_cell.angle_beta   90.00
_cell.angle_gamma   90.00
#
_symmetry.space_group_name_H-M   'P 1'
#
loop_
_entity.id
_entity.type
_entity.pdbx_description
1 polymer ?
#
loop_
_entity_poly.entity_id
_entity_poly.type
_entity_poly.pdbx_seq_one_letter_code
_entity_poly.pdbx_strand_id
1 'polypeptide(L)'
;MGDVVVAFFVVLVLAWAAGAVWFFRGPARATDRCLEQKVLSIPDEHDQALFRQLYAAKRPRGVVVAWVLTAVLSPTVSYVYQREWPKALLALLTFQGFGLWWLVSIFTMPTEVMRHNKRLIDQAFVDLKLARPGLQQVNVFAGDVGVTGQP
;
A
#
# COMPACT_ATOMS: atom_id res chain seq x y z
N MET A 1 42.76 9.98 7.65
CA MET A 1 42.08 9.08 6.68
C MET A 1 40.75 8.57 7.23
N GLY A 2 40.65 8.20 8.51
CA GLY A 2 39.41 7.71 9.14
C GLY A 2 38.23 8.69 9.05
N ASP A 3 38.43 9.98 9.35
CA ASP A 3 37.33 10.95 9.38
C ASP A 3 36.66 11.17 8.02
N VAL A 4 37.44 11.13 6.94
CA VAL A 4 36.94 11.27 5.56
C VAL A 4 36.08 10.06 5.17
N VAL A 5 36.52 8.85 5.55
CA VAL A 5 35.76 7.61 5.30
C VAL A 5 34.44 7.65 6.07
N VAL A 6 34.48 8.01 7.35
CA VAL A 6 33.27 8.11 8.19
C VAL A 6 32.29 9.13 7.62
N ALA A 7 32.78 10.33 7.25
CA ALA A 7 31.94 11.38 6.66
C ALA A 7 31.28 10.92 5.35
N PHE A 8 32.03 10.22 4.47
CA PHE A 8 31.49 9.66 3.23
C PHE A 8 30.37 8.65 3.49
N PHE A 9 30.57 7.72 4.43
CA PHE A 9 29.55 6.73 4.80
C PHE A 9 28.29 7.40 5.36
N VAL A 10 28.44 8.42 6.21
CA VAL A 10 27.28 9.16 6.75
C VAL A 10 26.49 9.84 5.63
N VAL A 11 27.15 10.53 4.70
CA VAL A 11 26.49 11.18 3.56
C VAL A 11 25.78 10.16 2.68
N LEU A 12 26.41 9.01 2.41
CA LEU A 12 25.82 7.93 1.61
C LEU A 12 24.54 7.38 2.26
N VAL A 13 24.57 7.13 3.57
CA VAL A 13 23.40 6.65 4.33
C VAL A 13 22.28 7.68 4.32
N LEU A 14 22.59 8.97 4.53
CA LEU A 14 21.60 10.04 4.50
C LEU A 14 20.97 10.21 3.11
N ALA A 15 21.77 10.17 2.06
CA ALA A 15 21.29 10.23 0.68
C ALA A 15 20.38 9.04 0.35
N TRP A 16 20.76 7.83 0.79
CA TRP A 16 19.95 6.63 0.61
C TRP A 16 18.63 6.71 1.39
N ALA A 17 18.66 7.18 2.64
CA ALA A 17 17.46 7.38 3.45
C ALA A 17 16.52 8.42 2.83
N ALA A 18 17.05 9.54 2.32
CA ALA A 18 16.27 10.56 1.63
C ALA A 18 15.62 10.01 0.34
N GLY A 19 16.39 9.26 -0.46
CA GLY A 19 15.88 8.58 -1.66
C GLY A 19 14.78 7.58 -1.33
N ALA A 20 14.95 6.78 -0.28
CA ALA A 20 13.94 5.86 0.22
C ALA A 20 12.65 6.60 0.65
N VAL A 21 12.77 7.67 1.45
CA VAL A 21 11.62 8.48 1.87
C VAL A 21 10.88 9.07 0.67
N TRP A 22 11.60 9.64 -0.29
CA TRP A 22 11.01 10.19 -1.51
C TRP A 22 10.27 9.10 -2.31
N PHE A 23 10.89 7.94 -2.48
CA PHE A 23 10.31 6.79 -3.17
C PHE A 23 9.03 6.28 -2.49
N PHE A 24 8.97 6.21 -1.15
CA PHE A 24 7.76 5.76 -0.43
C PHE A 24 6.67 6.81 -0.30
N ARG A 25 7.00 8.10 -0.43
CA ARG A 25 6.03 9.19 -0.32
C ARG A 25 5.00 9.13 -1.45
N GLY A 26 5.37 8.69 -2.65
CA GLY A 26 4.44 8.52 -3.78
C GLY A 26 3.35 7.47 -3.51
N PRO A 27 3.73 6.21 -3.22
CA PRO A 27 2.82 5.12 -2.86
C PRO A 27 1.85 5.45 -1.73
N ALA A 28 2.35 5.98 -0.61
CA ALA A 28 1.52 6.32 0.55
C ALA A 28 0.43 7.35 0.18
N ARG A 29 0.84 8.43 -0.49
CA ARG A 29 -0.09 9.49 -0.94
C ARG A 29 -1.13 8.99 -1.94
N ALA A 30 -0.82 7.98 -2.73
CA ALA A 30 -1.79 7.43 -3.68
C ALA A 30 -2.88 6.62 -2.97
N THR A 31 -2.56 5.90 -1.90
CA THR A 31 -3.58 5.24 -1.06
C THR A 31 -4.42 6.27 -0.31
N ASP A 32 -3.79 7.30 0.28
CA ASP A 32 -4.50 8.35 1.01
C ASP A 32 -5.47 9.11 0.10
N ARG A 33 -5.04 9.51 -1.11
CA ARG A 33 -5.92 10.15 -2.10
C ARG A 33 -7.10 9.27 -2.49
N CYS A 34 -6.89 7.96 -2.65
CA CYS A 34 -7.97 7.03 -2.96
C CYS A 34 -8.97 6.92 -1.81
N LEU A 35 -8.49 6.89 -0.56
CA LEU A 35 -9.34 6.89 0.63
C LEU A 35 -10.13 8.20 0.74
N GLU A 36 -9.47 9.35 0.61
CA GLU A 36 -10.10 10.67 0.66
C GLU A 36 -11.16 10.84 -0.43
N GLN A 37 -10.85 10.44 -1.67
CA GLN A 37 -11.81 10.49 -2.78
C GLN A 37 -13.04 9.63 -2.49
N LYS A 38 -12.88 8.44 -1.89
CA LYS A 38 -14.01 7.59 -1.48
C LYS A 38 -14.81 8.19 -0.34
N VAL A 39 -14.15 8.80 0.65
CA VAL A 39 -14.82 9.48 1.76
C VAL A 39 -15.65 10.65 1.24
N LEU A 40 -15.10 11.48 0.36
CA LEU A 40 -15.80 12.63 -0.25
C LEU A 40 -16.97 12.19 -1.14
N SER A 41 -16.96 10.96 -1.64
CA SER A 41 -18.09 10.41 -2.41
C SER A 41 -19.30 10.02 -1.54
N ILE A 42 -19.14 10.00 -0.21
CA ILE A 42 -20.22 9.71 0.73
C ILE A 42 -20.82 11.06 1.20
N PRO A 43 -22.12 11.33 0.94
CA PRO A 43 -22.71 12.64 1.18
C PRO A 43 -22.92 12.94 2.67
N ASP A 44 -23.22 11.92 3.48
CA ASP A 44 -23.51 12.08 4.90
C ASP A 44 -22.22 11.98 5.74
N GLU A 45 -21.99 12.99 6.61
CA GLU A 45 -20.82 13.04 7.49
C GLU A 45 -20.82 11.89 8.50
N HIS A 46 -22.01 11.44 8.93
CA HIS A 46 -22.11 10.29 9.83
C HIS A 46 -21.66 8.99 9.14
N ASP A 47 -22.06 8.78 7.88
CA ASP A 47 -21.62 7.63 7.09
C ASP A 47 -20.12 7.71 6.74
N GLN A 48 -19.57 8.92 6.56
CA GLN A 48 -18.11 9.11 6.42
C GLN A 48 -17.36 8.67 7.69
N ALA A 49 -17.86 9.03 8.87
CA ALA A 49 -17.26 8.61 10.14
C ALA A 49 -17.35 7.09 10.33
N LEU A 50 -18.50 6.49 10.02
CA LEU A 50 -18.70 5.04 10.06
C LEU A 50 -17.77 4.31 9.08
N PHE A 51 -17.62 4.82 7.86
CA PHE A 51 -16.69 4.27 6.87
C PHE A 51 -15.24 4.29 7.37
N ARG A 52 -14.80 5.40 7.98
CA ARG A 52 -13.45 5.49 8.59
C ARG A 52 -13.26 4.48 9.71
N GLN A 53 -14.28 4.24 10.53
CA GLN A 53 -14.25 3.21 11.58
C GLN A 53 -14.15 1.80 10.99
N LEU A 54 -14.96 1.48 9.98
CA LEU A 54 -14.92 0.19 9.27
C LEU A 54 -13.56 -0.03 8.61
N TYR A 55 -13.01 0.99 7.96
CA TYR A 55 -11.68 0.93 7.36
C TYR A 55 -10.58 0.74 8.41
N ALA A 56 -10.61 1.48 9.52
CA ALA A 56 -9.66 1.33 10.62
C ALA A 56 -9.72 -0.07 11.25
N ALA A 57 -10.91 -0.66 11.38
CA ALA A 57 -11.10 -2.01 11.90
C ALA A 57 -10.43 -3.09 11.03
N LYS A 58 -10.29 -2.87 9.71
CA LYS A 58 -9.57 -3.77 8.80
C LYS A 58 -8.04 -3.72 8.97
N ARG A 59 -7.51 -2.78 9.76
CA ARG A 59 -6.07 -2.59 10.06
C ARG A 59 -5.22 -2.42 8.79
N PRO A 60 -5.30 -1.26 8.11
CA PRO A 60 -4.49 -1.00 6.92
C PRO A 60 -3.01 -1.13 7.24
N ARG A 61 -2.23 -1.59 6.25
CA ARG A 61 -0.82 -1.89 6.44
C ARG A 61 0.04 -0.72 5.98
N GLY A 62 1.05 -0.41 6.78
CA GLY A 62 2.00 0.65 6.46
C GLY A 62 2.97 0.19 5.37
N VAL A 63 3.02 0.93 4.26
CA VAL A 63 3.94 0.66 3.14
C VAL A 63 5.39 0.59 3.63
N VAL A 64 5.80 1.54 4.47
CA VAL A 64 7.15 1.62 5.03
C VAL A 64 7.46 0.41 5.91
N VAL A 65 6.54 0.02 6.80
CA VAL A 65 6.75 -1.14 7.70
C VAL A 65 6.95 -2.41 6.88
N ALA A 66 6.07 -2.64 5.90
CA ALA A 66 6.15 -3.82 5.07
C ALA A 66 7.44 -3.82 4.22
N TRP A 67 7.85 -2.67 3.70
CA TRP A 67 9.11 -2.56 2.99
C TRP A 67 10.34 -2.83 3.89
N VAL A 68 10.37 -2.27 5.11
CA VAL A 68 11.45 -2.51 6.09
C VAL A 68 11.52 -3.99 6.45
N LEU A 69 10.38 -4.67 6.63
CA LEU A 69 10.36 -6.11 6.88
C LEU A 69 10.95 -6.90 5.70
N THR A 70 10.64 -6.50 4.46
CA THR A 70 11.23 -7.11 3.26
C THR A 70 12.74 -6.89 3.18
N ALA A 71 13.19 -5.64 3.39
CA ALA A 71 14.58 -5.23 3.22
C ALA A 71 15.48 -5.69 4.38
N VAL A 72 14.99 -5.78 5.61
CA VAL A 72 15.83 -6.13 6.77
C VAL A 72 15.76 -7.62 7.10
N LEU A 73 14.57 -8.22 7.03
CA LEU A 73 14.35 -9.59 7.47
C LEU A 73 14.26 -10.55 6.28
N SER A 74 13.20 -10.45 5.50
CA SER A 74 13.01 -11.19 4.24
C SER A 74 11.64 -10.88 3.60
N PRO A 75 11.48 -11.14 2.29
CA PRO A 75 10.19 -11.15 1.62
C PRO A 75 9.16 -12.03 2.32
N THR A 76 9.56 -13.20 2.83
CA THR A 76 8.63 -14.12 3.53
C THR A 76 8.02 -13.48 4.76
N VAL A 77 8.81 -12.83 5.61
CA VAL A 77 8.29 -12.14 6.81
C VAL A 77 7.30 -11.05 6.40
N SER A 78 7.59 -10.35 5.31
CA SER A 78 6.73 -9.32 4.78
C SER A 78 5.41 -9.84 4.20
N TYR A 79 5.43 -10.98 3.50
CA TYR A 79 4.22 -11.67 3.05
C TYR A 79 3.38 -12.18 4.23
N VAL A 80 4.01 -12.69 5.29
CA VAL A 80 3.32 -13.08 6.53
C VAL A 80 2.65 -11.87 7.20
N TYR A 81 3.34 -10.73 7.26
CA TYR A 81 2.78 -9.48 7.80
C TYR A 81 1.54 -9.03 7.02
N GLN A 82 1.55 -9.18 5.69
CA GLN A 82 0.40 -8.90 4.81
C GLN A 82 -0.67 -10.00 4.80
N ARG A 83 -0.43 -11.13 5.49
CA ARG A 83 -1.27 -12.34 5.48
C ARG A 83 -1.44 -12.97 4.09
N GLU A 84 -0.47 -12.78 3.20
CA GLU A 84 -0.44 -13.39 1.86
C GLU A 84 0.29 -14.74 1.91
N TRP A 85 -0.31 -15.70 2.63
CA TRP A 85 0.26 -17.04 2.86
C TRP A 85 0.71 -17.78 1.59
N PRO A 86 -0.02 -17.76 0.46
CA PRO A 86 0.44 -18.42 -0.76
C PRO A 86 1.77 -17.86 -1.27
N LYS A 87 1.98 -16.53 -1.18
CA LYS A 87 3.24 -15.89 -1.57
C LYS A 87 4.35 -16.19 -0.57
N ALA A 88 4.03 -16.21 0.72
CA ALA A 88 5.00 -16.59 1.77
C ALA A 88 5.51 -18.03 1.57
N LEU A 89 4.61 -18.96 1.23
CA LEU A 89 4.93 -20.35 0.97
C LEU A 89 5.76 -20.50 -0.31
N LEU A 90 5.40 -19.79 -1.38
CA LEU A 90 6.17 -19.80 -2.63
C LEU A 90 7.59 -19.25 -2.43
N ALA A 91 7.74 -18.16 -1.67
CA ALA A 91 9.03 -17.58 -1.32
C ALA A 91 9.89 -18.55 -0.47
N LEU A 92 9.26 -19.34 0.40
CA LEU A 92 9.93 -20.37 1.18
C LEU A 92 10.38 -21.54 0.31
N LEU A 93 9.49 -22.06 -0.55
CA LEU A 93 9.77 -23.19 -1.46
C LEU A 93 10.83 -22.86 -2.50
N THR A 94 10.90 -21.60 -2.94
CA THR A 94 11.92 -21.13 -3.88
C THR A 94 13.24 -20.74 -3.20
N PHE A 95 13.38 -20.99 -1.88
CA PHE A 95 14.54 -20.57 -1.08
C PHE A 95 14.88 -19.09 -1.27
N GLN A 96 13.86 -18.22 -1.29
CA GLN A 96 14.01 -16.78 -1.56
C GLN A 96 14.71 -16.47 -2.90
N GLY A 97 14.68 -17.40 -3.86
CA GLY A 97 15.18 -17.24 -5.22
C GLY A 97 16.63 -16.74 -5.30
N PHE A 98 17.52 -17.25 -4.44
CA PHE A 98 18.96 -16.91 -4.41
C PHE A 98 19.25 -15.39 -4.34
N GLY A 99 18.40 -14.63 -3.63
CA GLY A 99 18.58 -13.18 -3.44
C GLY A 99 18.06 -12.31 -4.59
N LEU A 100 17.83 -12.88 -5.79
CA LEU A 100 17.21 -12.13 -6.89
C LEU A 100 15.75 -11.79 -6.58
N TRP A 101 15.02 -12.73 -5.97
CA TRP A 101 13.65 -12.48 -5.50
C TRP A 101 13.60 -11.43 -4.39
N TRP A 102 14.64 -11.33 -3.57
CA TRP A 102 14.73 -10.29 -2.55
C TRP A 102 14.77 -8.89 -3.18
N LEU A 103 15.58 -8.70 -4.23
CA LEU A 103 15.63 -7.44 -4.98
C LEU A 103 14.28 -7.11 -5.62
N VAL A 104 13.67 -8.08 -6.33
CA VAL A 104 12.36 -7.90 -6.94
C VAL A 104 11.30 -7.54 -5.89
N SER A 105 11.31 -8.23 -4.75
CA SER A 105 10.38 -7.96 -3.65
C SER A 105 10.56 -6.55 -3.06
N ILE A 106 11.78 -6.04 -2.88
CA ILE A 106 12.00 -4.69 -2.35
C ILE A 106 11.31 -3.61 -3.21
N PHE A 107 11.39 -3.73 -4.53
CA PHE A 107 10.78 -2.74 -5.44
C PHE A 107 9.27 -2.96 -5.66
N THR A 108 8.80 -4.21 -5.58
CA THR A 108 7.38 -4.53 -5.81
C THR A 108 6.52 -4.40 -4.56
N MET A 109 7.11 -4.56 -3.38
CA MET A 109 6.41 -4.54 -2.09
C MET A 109 5.51 -3.31 -1.89
N PRO A 110 5.94 -2.07 -2.21
CA PRO A 110 5.08 -0.90 -2.00
C PRO A 110 3.79 -0.97 -2.81
N THR A 111 3.90 -1.41 -4.05
CA THR A 111 2.76 -1.58 -4.96
C THR A 111 1.81 -2.66 -4.46
N GLU A 112 2.32 -3.77 -3.92
CA GLU A 112 1.49 -4.83 -3.34
C GLU A 112 0.72 -4.34 -2.11
N VAL A 113 1.38 -3.62 -1.19
CA VAL A 113 0.70 -3.04 -0.01
C VAL A 113 -0.36 -2.03 -0.44
N MET A 114 -0.09 -1.20 -1.44
CA MET A 114 -1.09 -0.27 -1.99
C MET A 114 -2.30 -1.00 -2.54
N ARG A 115 -2.10 -2.04 -3.36
CA ARG A 115 -3.20 -2.85 -3.89
C ARG A 115 -3.98 -3.53 -2.77
N HIS A 116 -3.28 -4.04 -1.76
CA HIS A 116 -3.92 -4.62 -0.58
C HIS A 116 -4.79 -3.59 0.15
N ASN A 117 -4.25 -2.42 0.48
CA ASN A 117 -5.00 -1.35 1.14
C ASN A 117 -6.18 -0.87 0.29
N LYS A 118 -6.04 -0.80 -1.04
CA LYS A 118 -7.14 -0.45 -1.95
C LYS A 118 -8.28 -1.47 -1.87
N ARG A 119 -7.96 -2.77 -1.82
CA ARG A 119 -8.96 -3.83 -1.58
C ARG A 119 -9.66 -3.67 -0.22
N LEU A 120 -8.95 -3.24 0.82
CA LEU A 120 -9.58 -2.96 2.13
C LEU A 120 -10.53 -1.76 2.09
N ILE A 121 -10.20 -0.71 1.32
CA ILE A 121 -11.08 0.44 1.08
C ILE A 121 -12.36 -0.02 0.37
N ASP A 122 -12.23 -0.87 -0.67
CA ASP A 122 -13.36 -1.43 -1.39
C ASP A 122 -14.25 -2.30 -0.49
N GLN A 123 -13.64 -3.16 0.32
CA GLN A 123 -14.37 -4.00 1.29
C GLN A 123 -15.09 -3.16 2.36
N ALA A 124 -14.43 -2.15 2.93
CA ALA A 124 -15.06 -1.26 3.91
C ALA A 124 -16.27 -0.51 3.32
N PHE A 125 -16.21 -0.21 2.03
CA PHE A 125 -17.30 0.45 1.32
C PHE A 125 -18.49 -0.50 1.07
N VAL A 126 -18.22 -1.76 0.75
CA VAL A 126 -19.25 -2.80 0.67
C VAL A 126 -19.89 -3.03 2.04
N ASP A 127 -19.09 -3.11 3.11
CA ASP A 127 -19.58 -3.27 4.47
C ASP A 127 -20.49 -2.10 4.89
N LEU A 128 -20.13 -0.86 4.50
CA LEU A 128 -20.98 0.32 4.72
C LEU A 128 -22.33 0.19 4.00
N LYS A 129 -22.34 -0.23 2.72
CA LYS A 129 -23.56 -0.45 1.95
C LYS A 129 -24.45 -1.52 2.55
N LEU A 130 -23.86 -2.58 3.11
CA LEU A 130 -24.61 -3.63 3.81
C LEU A 130 -25.23 -3.11 5.12
N ALA A 131 -24.53 -2.24 5.85
CA ALA A 131 -25.04 -1.60 7.06
C ALA A 131 -26.14 -0.55 6.77
N ARG A 132 -26.09 0.11 5.60
CA ARG A 132 -27.02 1.17 5.17
C ARG A 132 -27.53 0.88 3.74
N PRO A 133 -28.52 -0.01 3.57
CA PRO A 133 -29.03 -0.40 2.25
C PRO A 133 -29.68 0.75 1.44
N GLY A 134 -29.87 1.94 2.04
CA GLY A 134 -30.36 3.16 1.38
C GLY A 134 -29.30 4.03 0.70
N LEU A 135 -28.00 3.72 0.84
CA LEU A 135 -26.92 4.37 0.07
C LEU A 135 -26.96 3.87 -1.38
N GLN A 136 -28.01 4.25 -2.13
CA GLN A 136 -28.06 4.01 -3.56
C GLN A 136 -26.90 4.72 -4.26
N GLN A 137 -26.37 4.07 -5.29
CA GLN A 137 -25.19 4.51 -6.03
C GLN A 137 -25.42 5.89 -6.64
N VAL A 138 -24.91 6.93 -5.97
CA VAL A 138 -24.50 8.13 -6.70
C VAL A 138 -23.45 7.62 -7.69
N ASN A 139 -23.73 7.71 -8.99
CA ASN A 139 -22.90 7.19 -10.07
C ASN A 139 -21.50 7.85 -10.07
N VAL A 140 -20.58 7.35 -9.24
CA VAL A 140 -19.17 7.79 -9.23
C VAL A 140 -18.40 7.21 -10.44
N PHE A 141 -19.00 6.28 -11.19
CA PHE A 141 -18.42 5.72 -12.42
C PHE A 141 -18.65 6.57 -13.68
N ALA A 142 -19.28 7.76 -13.58
CA ALA A 142 -19.48 8.64 -14.73
C ALA A 142 -18.19 9.38 -15.20
N GLY A 143 -17.03 9.14 -14.58
CA GLY A 143 -15.78 9.85 -14.88
C GLY A 143 -14.72 9.13 -15.71
N ASP A 144 -14.81 7.80 -15.92
CA ASP A 144 -13.69 7.01 -16.48
C ASP A 144 -14.06 6.17 -17.72
N VAL A 145 -15.15 6.50 -18.41
CA VAL A 145 -15.49 5.90 -19.72
C VAL A 145 -15.43 6.97 -20.80
N GLY A 146 -14.21 7.39 -21.14
CA GLY A 146 -13.97 8.44 -22.12
C GLY A 146 -12.63 8.36 -22.83
N VAL A 147 -12.07 7.16 -23.04
CA VAL A 147 -10.99 6.95 -24.03
C VAL A 147 -11.23 5.63 -24.77
N THR A 148 -12.23 5.63 -25.66
CA THR A 148 -12.33 4.66 -26.75
C THR A 148 -12.70 5.37 -28.04
N GLY A 149 -11.72 5.47 -28.94
CA GLY A 149 -11.84 5.62 -30.40
C GLY A 149 -12.16 7.03 -30.91
N GLN A 150 -11.65 7.50 -32.04
CA GLN A 150 -10.90 6.93 -33.18
C GLN A 150 -10.65 8.12 -34.16
N PRO A 151 -9.95 7.97 -35.30
CA PRO A 151 -9.31 6.79 -35.89
C PRO A 151 -7.77 6.79 -35.85
#